data_AF-A0A935QBL9-F1
#
_entry.id   AF-A0A935QBL9-F1
#
_cell.length_a   1.000
_cell.length_b   1.000
_cell.length_c   1.000
_cell.angle_alpha   90.00
_cell.angle_beta   90.00
_cell.angle_gamma   90.00
#
_symmetry.space_group_name_H-M   'P 1'
#
loop_
_entity.id
_entity.type
_entity.pdbx_description
1 polymer ?
#
loop_
_entity_poly.entity_id
_entity_poly.type
_entity_poly.pdbx_seq_one_letter_code
_entity_poly.pdbx_strand_id
1 'polypeptide(L)'
;MSRGLLVLIGVLALIAVVAFSLVGKYNSLVGLQEGVDGQWSNVENVYQRRADLIPNLVNTVKGYAAHESETLEAVIRARAEATKVTVEATPENLNDPAFLQRFQTAQEGLSGALSRLMVVVEKYPDLKANQNFLELQSQLEGTENRIAVERRRFNEMAQNYNTQTRRFPANVIAGMFGFDKRAYFEASEGAAKAPEVKF
;
A
#
# COMPACT_ATOMS: atom_id res chain seq x y z
N MET A 1 -35.33 17.24 -48.42
CA MET A 1 -34.05 17.33 -47.69
C MET A 1 -32.93 16.94 -48.65
N SER A 2 -31.91 17.77 -48.86
CA SER A 2 -30.82 17.40 -49.78
C SER A 2 -30.04 16.21 -49.22
N ARG A 3 -29.54 15.32 -50.08
CA ARG A 3 -28.74 14.16 -49.65
C ARG A 3 -27.53 14.58 -48.81
N GLY A 4 -26.95 15.75 -49.09
CA GLY A 4 -25.86 16.33 -48.28
C GLY A 4 -26.27 16.70 -46.85
N LEU A 5 -27.48 17.22 -46.64
CA LEU A 5 -27.99 17.53 -45.30
C LEU A 5 -28.21 16.25 -44.47
N LEU A 6 -28.71 15.18 -45.09
CA LEU A 6 -28.87 13.87 -44.45
C LEU A 6 -27.53 13.27 -44.00
N VAL A 7 -26.50 13.35 -44.87
CA VAL A 7 -25.14 12.87 -44.53
C VAL A 7 -24.54 13.70 -43.39
N LEU A 8 -24.69 15.03 -43.43
CA LEU A 8 -24.19 15.91 -42.37
C LEU A 8 -24.83 15.62 -41.01
N ILE A 9 -26.16 15.44 -40.97
CA ILE A 9 -26.89 15.07 -39.74
C ILE A 9 -26.42 13.71 -39.23
N GLY A 10 -26.22 12.72 -40.12
CA GLY A 10 -25.70 11.41 -39.74
C GLY A 10 -24.31 11.46 -39.12
N VAL A 11 -23.40 12.27 -39.67
CA VAL A 11 -22.04 12.47 -39.12
C VAL A 11 -22.09 13.18 -37.77
N LEU A 12 -22.88 14.24 -37.63
CA LEU A 12 -23.02 14.96 -36.36
C LEU A 12 -23.63 14.08 -35.26
N ALA A 13 -24.64 13.26 -35.59
CA ALA A 13 -25.21 12.29 -34.66
C ALA A 13 -24.18 11.25 -34.21
N LEU A 14 -23.36 10.74 -35.14
CA LEU A 14 -22.27 9.81 -34.80
C LEU A 14 -21.23 10.44 -33.87
N ILE A 15 -20.82 11.69 -34.15
CA ILE A 15 -19.88 12.43 -33.29
C ILE A 15 -20.48 12.63 -31.89
N ALA A 16 -21.75 12.98 -31.78
CA ALA A 16 -22.42 13.16 -30.49
C ALA A 16 -22.46 11.85 -29.67
N VAL A 17 -22.75 10.71 -30.32
CA VAL A 17 -22.73 9.38 -29.67
C VAL A 17 -21.33 9.03 -29.18
N VAL A 18 -20.30 9.27 -29.99
CA VAL A 18 -18.90 9.04 -29.59
C VAL A 18 -18.54 9.95 -28.41
N ALA A 19 -18.81 11.24 -28.49
CA ALA A 19 -18.51 12.20 -27.43
C ALA A 19 -19.18 11.82 -26.09
N PHE A 20 -20.46 11.43 -26.12
CA PHE A 20 -21.18 11.01 -24.91
C PHE A 20 -20.58 9.73 -24.30
N SER A 21 -20.20 8.77 -25.15
CA SER A 21 -19.51 7.54 -24.72
C SER A 21 -18.16 7.85 -24.04
N LEU A 22 -17.40 8.80 -24.60
CA LEU A 22 -16.10 9.21 -24.03
C LEU A 22 -16.26 9.88 -22.65
N VAL A 23 -17.26 10.74 -22.47
CA VAL A 23 -17.55 11.36 -21.15
C VAL A 23 -17.87 10.29 -20.10
N GLY A 24 -18.69 9.29 -20.46
CA GLY A 24 -19.01 8.19 -19.55
C GLY A 24 -17.78 7.38 -19.14
N LYS A 25 -16.84 7.14 -20.07
CA LYS A 25 -15.58 6.44 -19.77
C LYS A 25 -14.64 7.27 -18.91
N TYR A 26 -14.52 8.57 -19.16
CA TYR A 26 -13.73 9.48 -18.33
C TYR A 26 -14.21 9.45 -16.87
N ASN A 27 -15.50 9.66 -16.62
CA ASN A 27 -16.06 9.64 -15.28
C ASN A 27 -15.89 8.28 -14.59
N SER A 28 -15.98 7.18 -15.35
CA SER A 28 -15.71 5.84 -14.82
C SER A 28 -14.25 5.66 -14.41
N LEU A 29 -13.29 6.21 -15.18
CA LEU A 29 -11.87 6.13 -14.83
C LEU A 29 -11.54 6.99 -13.59
N VAL A 30 -12.13 8.19 -13.48
CA VAL A 30 -12.02 9.02 -12.27
C VAL A 30 -12.51 8.26 -11.04
N GLY A 31 -13.70 7.65 -11.11
CA GLY A 31 -14.24 6.90 -9.98
C GLY A 31 -13.38 5.70 -9.57
N LEU A 32 -12.75 5.02 -10.53
CA LEU A 32 -11.82 3.93 -10.25
C LEU A 32 -10.50 4.43 -9.66
N GLN A 33 -9.98 5.57 -10.15
CA GLN A 33 -8.78 6.19 -9.63
C GLN A 33 -8.96 6.61 -8.17
N GLU A 34 -10.05 7.33 -7.86
CA GLU A 34 -10.44 7.70 -6.49
C GLU A 34 -10.61 6.46 -5.60
N GLY A 35 -11.14 5.37 -6.14
CA GLY A 35 -11.27 4.10 -5.41
C GLY A 35 -9.91 3.50 -5.04
N VAL A 36 -8.92 3.56 -5.94
CA VAL A 36 -7.55 3.10 -5.64
C VAL A 36 -6.86 4.03 -4.64
N ASP A 37 -7.00 5.34 -4.81
CA ASP A 37 -6.41 6.33 -3.90
C ASP A 37 -6.99 6.24 -2.49
N GLY A 38 -8.31 6.07 -2.36
CA GLY A 38 -8.95 5.80 -1.07
C GLY A 38 -8.47 4.49 -0.44
N GLN A 39 -8.23 3.45 -1.25
CA GLN A 39 -7.66 2.20 -0.75
C GLN A 39 -6.19 2.37 -0.34
N TRP A 40 -5.42 3.24 -0.98
CA TRP A 40 -4.08 3.61 -0.51
C TRP A 40 -4.12 4.26 0.86
N SER A 41 -5.06 5.18 1.11
CA SER A 41 -5.22 5.78 2.45
C SER A 41 -5.47 4.72 3.54
N ASN A 42 -6.18 3.63 3.23
CA ASN A 42 -6.33 2.51 4.16
C ASN A 42 -5.00 1.80 4.45
N VAL A 43 -4.17 1.61 3.43
CA VAL A 43 -2.81 1.05 3.57
C VAL A 43 -1.94 1.99 4.42
N GLU A 44 -1.93 3.28 4.13
CA GLU A 44 -1.19 4.27 4.89
C GLU A 44 -1.60 4.29 6.37
N ASN A 45 -2.90 4.26 6.66
CA ASN A 45 -3.42 4.25 8.03
C ASN A 45 -2.92 3.07 8.86
N VAL A 46 -2.87 1.87 8.27
CA VAL A 46 -2.37 0.68 9.00
C VAL A 46 -0.85 0.75 9.23
N TYR A 47 -0.09 1.29 8.29
CA TYR A 47 1.35 1.53 8.48
C TYR A 47 1.63 2.63 9.50
N GLN A 48 0.84 3.70 9.50
CA GLN A 48 0.94 4.77 10.49
C GLN A 48 0.66 4.24 11.89
N ARG A 49 -0.41 3.45 12.07
CA ARG A 49 -0.72 2.79 13.35
C ARG A 49 0.46 1.94 13.84
N ARG A 50 1.09 1.17 12.96
CA ARG A 50 2.29 0.39 13.31
C ARG A 50 3.41 1.28 13.82
N ALA A 51 3.68 2.38 13.13
CA ALA A 51 4.69 3.34 13.54
C ALA A 51 4.36 4.01 14.90
N ASP A 52 3.08 4.27 15.17
CA ASP A 52 2.61 4.92 16.39
C ASP A 52 2.70 4.04 17.64
N LEU A 53 2.68 2.70 17.47
CA LEU A 53 2.84 1.75 18.58
C LEU A 53 4.30 1.59 19.04
N ILE A 54 5.26 1.86 18.17
CA ILE A 54 6.69 1.61 18.44
C ILE A 54 7.25 2.42 19.61
N PRO A 55 6.96 3.73 19.78
CA PRO A 55 7.47 4.47 20.93
C PRO A 55 7.06 3.84 22.27
N ASN A 56 5.80 3.38 22.38
CA ASN A 56 5.31 2.70 23.57
C ASN A 56 6.04 1.36 23.77
N LEU A 57 6.19 0.56 22.71
CA LEU A 57 6.97 -0.68 22.76
C LEU A 57 8.39 -0.44 23.25
N VAL A 58 9.09 0.52 22.65
CA VAL A 58 10.47 0.87 23.00
C VAL A 58 10.57 1.31 24.46
N ASN A 59 9.63 2.13 24.94
CA ASN A 59 9.61 2.56 26.34
C ASN A 59 9.36 1.40 27.30
N THR A 60 8.44 0.48 26.97
CA THR A 60 8.20 -0.72 27.78
C THR A 60 9.45 -1.60 27.83
N VAL A 61 10.09 -1.88 26.69
CA VAL A 61 11.31 -2.69 26.65
C VAL A 61 12.45 -2.02 27.42
N LYS A 62 12.64 -0.69 27.27
CA LYS A 62 13.67 0.08 27.99
C LYS A 62 13.59 -0.09 29.51
N GLY A 63 12.38 -0.21 30.07
CA GLY A 63 12.18 -0.41 31.51
C GLY A 63 12.76 -1.72 32.06
N TYR A 64 12.93 -2.73 31.21
CA TYR A 64 13.40 -4.07 31.60
C TYR A 64 14.77 -4.44 31.00
N ALA A 65 15.07 -3.92 29.82
CA ALA A 65 16.25 -4.28 29.01
C ALA A 65 17.05 -3.02 28.63
N ALA A 66 17.33 -2.13 29.58
CA ALA A 66 18.05 -0.88 29.32
C ALA A 66 19.45 -1.07 28.71
N HIS A 67 20.07 -2.24 28.90
CA HIS A 67 21.38 -2.58 28.32
C HIS A 67 21.31 -2.96 26.83
N GLU A 68 20.12 -3.15 26.27
CA GLU A 68 19.89 -3.53 24.85
C GLU A 68 19.77 -2.28 23.95
N SER A 69 20.61 -1.27 24.19
CA SER A 69 20.58 0.01 23.49
C SER A 69 20.72 -0.14 21.97
N GLU A 70 21.63 -1.00 21.50
CA GLU A 70 21.85 -1.22 20.07
C GLU A 70 20.58 -1.74 19.37
N THR A 71 19.90 -2.70 20.00
CA THR A 71 18.65 -3.28 19.50
C THR A 71 17.53 -2.24 19.45
N LEU A 72 17.38 -1.48 20.53
CA LEU A 72 16.37 -0.42 20.64
C LEU A 72 16.60 0.71 19.64
N GLU A 73 17.84 1.14 19.46
CA GLU A 73 18.20 2.13 18.44
C GLU A 73 17.95 1.62 17.03
N ALA A 74 18.21 0.33 16.75
CA ALA A 74 17.91 -0.25 15.45
C ALA A 74 16.41 -0.19 15.14
N VAL A 75 15.54 -0.42 16.14
CA VAL A 75 14.08 -0.29 16.00
C VAL A 75 13.68 1.17 15.76
N ILE A 76 14.26 2.12 16.50
CA ILE A 76 13.99 3.55 16.32
C ILE A 76 14.40 4.02 14.92
N ARG A 77 15.58 3.62 14.45
CA ARG A 77 16.06 3.95 13.10
C ARG A 77 15.16 3.34 12.02
N ALA A 78 14.81 2.05 12.17
CA ALA A 78 13.94 1.39 11.21
C ALA A 78 12.53 2.02 11.16
N ARG A 79 12.00 2.46 12.31
CA ARG A 79 10.77 3.26 12.36
C ARG A 79 10.93 4.56 11.60
N ALA A 80 12.01 5.31 11.82
CA ALA A 80 12.22 6.59 11.17
C ALA A 80 12.26 6.46 9.64
N GLU A 81 12.97 5.46 9.12
CA GLU A 81 13.01 5.16 7.69
C GLU A 81 11.64 4.74 7.14
N ALA A 82 10.91 3.87 7.86
CA ALA A 82 9.57 3.46 7.46
C ALA A 82 8.59 4.65 7.44
N THR A 83 8.59 5.50 8.46
CA THR A 83 7.75 6.71 8.51
C THR A 83 8.12 7.69 7.41
N LYS A 84 9.41 7.87 7.12
CA LYS A 84 9.87 8.78 6.06
C LYS A 84 9.28 8.39 4.70
N VAL A 85 9.38 7.12 4.33
CA VAL A 85 8.85 6.66 3.03
C VAL A 85 7.32 6.68 3.00
N THR A 86 6.64 6.50 4.14
CA THR A 86 5.18 6.69 4.24
C THR A 86 4.77 8.13 3.90
N VAL A 87 5.47 9.13 4.43
CA VAL A 87 5.15 10.54 4.18
C VAL A 87 5.44 10.97 2.73
N GLU A 88 6.35 10.28 2.05
CA GLU A 88 6.67 10.51 0.63
C GLU A 88 5.64 9.91 -0.34
N ALA A 89 4.63 9.17 0.16
CA ALA A 89 3.64 8.51 -0.68
C ALA A 89 2.60 9.49 -1.21
N THR A 90 2.84 10.01 -2.41
CA THR A 90 1.86 10.80 -3.16
C THR A 90 1.16 9.94 -4.22
N PRO A 91 -0.05 10.32 -4.68
CA PRO A 91 -0.74 9.60 -5.76
C PRO A 91 0.13 9.39 -7.00
N GLU A 92 1.01 10.33 -7.35
CA GLU A 92 1.92 10.20 -8.49
C GLU A 92 2.98 9.11 -8.25
N ASN A 93 3.56 9.09 -7.04
CA ASN A 93 4.58 8.10 -6.67
C ASN A 93 4.02 6.68 -6.62
N LEU A 94 2.71 6.49 -6.40
CA LEU A 94 2.06 5.17 -6.46
C LEU A 94 1.98 4.57 -7.86
N ASN A 95 2.26 5.36 -8.90
CA ASN A 95 2.38 4.87 -10.27
C ASN A 95 3.78 4.31 -10.55
N ASP A 96 4.77 4.60 -9.69
CA ASP A 96 6.15 4.14 -9.81
C ASP A 96 6.38 2.82 -9.06
N PRO A 97 6.69 1.71 -9.76
CA PRO A 97 7.06 0.45 -9.13
C PRO A 97 8.29 0.58 -8.20
N ALA A 98 9.25 1.43 -8.53
CA ALA A 98 10.45 1.63 -7.70
C ALA A 98 10.11 2.29 -6.36
N PHE A 99 9.13 3.20 -6.35
CA PHE A 99 8.62 3.76 -5.11
C PHE A 99 7.95 2.70 -4.23
N LEU A 100 7.02 1.89 -4.78
CA LEU A 100 6.39 0.83 -4.00
C LEU A 100 7.40 -0.22 -3.51
N GLN A 101 8.44 -0.51 -4.28
CA GLN A 101 9.53 -1.38 -3.84
C GLN A 101 10.28 -0.77 -2.66
N ARG A 102 10.71 0.50 -2.76
CA ARG A 102 11.37 1.22 -1.66
C ARG A 102 10.49 1.27 -0.41
N PHE A 103 9.20 1.54 -0.59
CA PHE A 103 8.22 1.52 0.49
C PHE A 103 8.20 0.14 1.15
N GLN A 104 8.06 -0.95 0.39
CA GLN A 104 8.09 -2.31 0.94
C GLN A 104 9.39 -2.62 1.69
N THR A 105 10.55 -2.31 1.11
CA THR A 105 11.85 -2.54 1.76
C THR A 105 11.98 -1.80 3.10
N ALA A 106 11.54 -0.54 3.16
CA ALA A 106 11.57 0.22 4.41
C ALA A 106 10.63 -0.41 5.47
N GLN A 107 9.44 -0.83 5.06
CA GLN A 107 8.49 -1.49 5.96
C GLN A 107 8.97 -2.87 6.41
N GLU A 108 9.64 -3.64 5.56
CA GLU A 108 10.26 -4.93 5.89
C GLU A 108 11.46 -4.76 6.83
N GLY A 109 12.26 -3.71 6.65
CA GLY A 109 13.34 -3.35 7.55
C GLY A 109 12.84 -3.12 8.98
N LEU A 110 11.68 -2.48 9.13
CA LEU A 110 11.01 -2.34 10.42
C LEU A 110 10.53 -3.67 10.99
N SER A 111 9.84 -4.51 10.20
CA SER A 111 9.41 -5.85 10.64
C SER A 111 10.61 -6.71 11.07
N GLY A 112 11.74 -6.63 10.37
CA GLY A 112 12.99 -7.31 10.74
C GLY A 112 13.60 -6.80 12.04
N ALA A 113 13.56 -5.47 12.29
CA ALA A 113 14.02 -4.90 13.56
C ALA A 113 13.14 -5.34 14.74
N LEU A 114 11.81 -5.36 14.55
CA LEU A 114 10.87 -5.88 15.55
C LEU A 114 11.09 -7.37 15.82
N SER A 115 11.39 -8.17 14.79
CA SER A 115 11.70 -9.60 14.95
C SER A 115 12.95 -9.82 15.80
N ARG A 116 14.02 -9.04 15.58
CA ARG A 116 15.22 -9.07 16.43
C ARG A 116 14.93 -8.65 17.87
N LEU A 117 14.08 -7.65 18.07
CA LEU A 117 13.63 -7.23 19.39
C LEU A 117 12.90 -8.35 20.13
N MET A 118 12.06 -9.14 19.44
CA MET A 118 11.39 -10.30 20.04
C MET A 118 12.38 -11.38 20.51
N VAL A 119 13.47 -11.61 19.77
CA VAL A 119 14.55 -12.52 20.22
C VAL A 119 15.24 -12.02 21.49
N VAL A 120 15.42 -10.70 21.62
CA VAL A 120 15.98 -10.11 22.83
C VAL A 120 15.04 -10.30 24.02
N VAL A 121 13.72 -10.12 23.83
CA VAL A 121 12.71 -10.29 24.88
C VAL A 121 12.74 -11.69 25.51
N GLU A 122 13.10 -12.73 24.76
CA GLU A 122 13.24 -14.10 25.29
C GLU A 122 14.28 -14.21 26.43
N LYS A 123 15.26 -13.30 26.49
CA LYS A 123 16.26 -13.24 27.57
C LYS A 123 15.73 -12.56 28.84
N TYR A 124 14.55 -11.94 28.80
CA TYR A 124 13.98 -11.13 29.88
C TYR A 124 12.58 -11.66 30.28
N PRO A 125 12.51 -12.68 31.17
CA PRO A 125 11.24 -13.31 31.56
C PRO A 125 10.19 -12.32 32.10
N ASP A 126 10.61 -11.33 32.88
CA ASP A 126 9.69 -10.33 33.46
C ASP A 126 9.06 -9.42 32.39
N LEU A 127 9.82 -9.09 31.34
CA LEU A 127 9.30 -8.35 30.19
C LEU A 127 8.36 -9.21 29.35
N LYS A 128 8.74 -10.48 29.14
CA LYS A 128 7.91 -11.45 28.42
C LYS A 128 6.55 -11.66 29.09
N ALA A 129 6.51 -11.63 30.42
CA ALA A 129 5.29 -11.73 31.21
C ALA A 129 4.59 -10.37 31.42
N ASN A 130 5.16 -9.26 30.96
CA ASN A 130 4.57 -7.93 31.16
C ASN A 130 3.30 -7.77 30.32
N GLN A 131 2.18 -7.48 30.98
CA GLN A 131 0.88 -7.37 30.32
C GLN A 131 0.82 -6.28 29.24
N ASN A 132 1.46 -5.13 29.46
CA ASN A 132 1.49 -4.03 28.49
C ASN A 132 2.31 -4.42 27.25
N PHE A 133 3.42 -5.15 27.45
CA PHE A 133 4.22 -5.66 26.35
C PHE A 133 3.44 -6.67 25.50
N LEU A 134 2.77 -7.64 26.15
CA LEU A 134 1.95 -8.64 25.46
C LEU A 134 0.81 -7.99 24.67
N GLU A 135 0.17 -6.96 25.22
CA GLU A 135 -0.85 -6.20 24.51
C GLU A 135 -0.27 -5.48 23.27
N LEU A 136 0.86 -4.79 23.42
CA LEU A 136 1.53 -4.11 22.29
C LEU A 136 1.97 -5.10 21.21
N GLN A 137 2.49 -6.27 21.60
CA GLN A 137 2.84 -7.34 20.68
C GLN A 137 1.61 -7.82 19.89
N SER A 138 0.49 -8.09 20.57
CA SER A 138 -0.76 -8.49 19.94
C SER A 138 -1.30 -7.41 18.98
N GLN A 139 -1.23 -6.14 19.36
CA GLN A 139 -1.65 -5.03 18.51
C GLN A 139 -0.76 -4.90 17.26
N LEU A 140 0.56 -5.10 17.40
CA LEU A 140 1.49 -5.08 16.27
C LEU A 140 1.23 -6.26 15.32
N GLU A 141 1.07 -7.48 15.84
CA GLU A 141 0.71 -8.66 15.04
C GLU A 141 -0.61 -8.46 14.29
N GLY A 142 -1.64 -7.96 14.99
CA GLY A 142 -2.92 -7.61 14.37
C GLY A 142 -2.77 -6.55 13.28
N THR A 143 -1.80 -5.64 13.42
CA THR A 143 -1.50 -4.62 12.41
C THR A 143 -0.77 -5.21 11.21
N GLU A 144 0.20 -6.13 11.40
CA GLU A 144 0.86 -6.87 10.30
C GLU A 144 -0.15 -7.66 9.46
N ASN A 145 -1.07 -8.36 10.12
CA ASN A 145 -2.13 -9.11 9.44
C ASN A 145 -3.04 -8.18 8.61
N ARG A 146 -3.38 -7.01 9.14
CA ARG A 146 -4.15 -5.99 8.41
C ARG A 146 -3.37 -5.42 7.23
N ILE A 147 -2.07 -5.13 7.40
CA ILE A 147 -1.19 -4.68 6.33
C ILE A 147 -1.24 -5.64 5.13
N ALA A 148 -1.12 -6.95 5.38
CA ALA A 148 -1.19 -7.96 4.31
C ALA A 148 -2.54 -7.91 3.56
N VAL A 149 -3.64 -7.77 4.30
CA VAL A 149 -4.99 -7.67 3.71
C VAL A 149 -5.16 -6.38 2.90
N GLU A 150 -4.76 -5.23 3.42
CA GLU A 150 -4.93 -3.94 2.76
C GLU A 150 -4.03 -3.81 1.51
N ARG A 151 -2.80 -4.38 1.54
CA ARG A 151 -1.93 -4.47 0.35
C ARG A 151 -2.57 -5.30 -0.75
N ARG A 152 -3.17 -6.45 -0.41
CA ARG A 152 -3.89 -7.29 -1.38
C ARG A 152 -5.08 -6.54 -1.98
N ARG A 153 -5.90 -5.89 -1.15
CA ARG A 153 -7.04 -5.07 -1.62
C ARG A 153 -6.60 -3.93 -2.52
N PHE A 154 -5.51 -3.25 -2.19
CA PHE A 154 -4.92 -2.23 -3.05
C PHE A 154 -4.55 -2.81 -4.41
N ASN A 155 -3.87 -3.97 -4.44
CA ASN A 155 -3.52 -4.63 -5.70
C ASN A 155 -4.75 -5.02 -6.53
N GLU A 156 -5.82 -5.53 -5.91
CA GLU A 156 -7.07 -5.89 -6.58
C GLU A 156 -7.75 -4.65 -7.21
N MET A 157 -7.82 -3.54 -6.47
CA MET A 157 -8.36 -2.28 -6.97
C MET A 157 -7.50 -1.70 -8.10
N ALA A 158 -6.18 -1.67 -7.91
CA ALA A 158 -5.21 -1.24 -8.91
C ALA A 158 -5.31 -2.10 -10.17
N GLN A 159 -5.53 -3.41 -10.04
CA GLN A 159 -5.68 -4.32 -11.18
C GLN A 159 -6.94 -4.01 -11.97
N ASN A 160 -8.07 -3.78 -11.29
CA ASN A 160 -9.32 -3.39 -11.95
C ASN A 160 -9.14 -2.05 -12.68
N TYR A 161 -8.62 -1.03 -12.00
CA TYR A 161 -8.34 0.28 -12.59
C TYR A 161 -7.41 0.16 -13.81
N ASN A 162 -6.25 -0.49 -13.67
CA ASN A 162 -5.29 -0.70 -14.75
C ASN A 162 -5.88 -1.47 -15.93
N THR A 163 -6.80 -2.41 -15.67
CA THR A 163 -7.49 -3.15 -16.72
C THR A 163 -8.41 -2.23 -17.52
N GLN A 164 -9.17 -1.36 -16.86
CA GLN A 164 -10.07 -0.42 -17.53
C GLN A 164 -9.29 0.64 -18.32
N THR A 165 -8.23 1.19 -17.73
CA THR A 165 -7.30 2.14 -18.38
C THR A 165 -6.65 1.56 -19.64
N ARG A 166 -6.52 0.23 -19.74
CA ARG A 166 -5.92 -0.44 -20.92
C ARG A 166 -6.92 -0.91 -21.97
N ARG A 167 -8.23 -0.88 -21.70
CA ARG A 167 -9.26 -1.37 -22.62
C ARG A 167 -9.67 -0.29 -23.61
N PHE A 168 -9.87 -0.65 -24.87
CA PHE A 168 -10.46 0.25 -25.86
C PHE A 168 -11.97 0.45 -25.58
N PRO A 169 -12.53 1.67 -25.70
CA PRO A 169 -11.88 2.93 -26.11
C PRO A 169 -11.25 3.74 -24.97
N ALA A 170 -11.31 3.27 -23.72
CA ALA A 170 -10.84 3.99 -22.54
C ALA A 170 -9.32 4.28 -22.55
N ASN A 171 -8.50 3.44 -23.19
CA ASN A 171 -7.05 3.65 -23.34
C ASN A 171 -6.67 4.93 -24.08
N VAL A 172 -7.48 5.39 -25.03
CA VAL A 172 -7.25 6.65 -25.74
C VAL A 172 -7.46 7.83 -24.79
N ILE A 173 -8.55 7.81 -24.03
CA ILE A 173 -8.88 8.81 -23.02
C ILE A 173 -7.81 8.80 -21.92
N ALA A 174 -7.41 7.61 -21.48
CA ALA A 174 -6.38 7.44 -20.47
C ALA A 174 -5.07 8.15 -20.85
N GLY A 175 -4.58 7.91 -22.06
CA GLY A 175 -3.37 8.56 -22.56
C GLY A 175 -3.51 10.07 -22.77
N MET A 176 -4.71 10.56 -23.11
CA MET A 176 -4.95 12.00 -23.32
C MET A 176 -5.09 12.79 -22.01
N PHE A 177 -5.66 12.17 -20.97
CA PHE A 177 -6.01 12.84 -19.70
C PHE A 177 -5.14 12.41 -18.51
N GLY A 178 -4.09 11.63 -18.74
CA GLY A 178 -3.11 11.28 -17.69
C GLY A 178 -3.61 10.23 -16.69
N PHE A 179 -4.48 9.31 -17.10
CA PHE A 179 -4.83 8.16 -16.26
C PHE A 179 -3.71 7.12 -16.34
N ASP A 180 -2.64 7.36 -15.60
CA ASP A 180 -1.49 6.46 -15.52
C ASP A 180 -1.84 5.17 -14.78
N LYS A 181 -1.09 4.11 -15.05
CA LYS A 181 -1.26 2.84 -14.35
C LYS A 181 -0.73 2.93 -12.93
N ARG A 182 -1.42 2.26 -12.02
CA ARG A 182 -1.00 2.05 -10.63
C ARG A 182 0.02 0.92 -10.55
N ALA A 183 1.07 1.09 -9.77
CA ALA A 183 1.98 0.01 -9.45
C ALA A 183 1.31 -1.00 -8.50
N TYR A 184 1.94 -2.15 -8.29
CA TYR A 184 1.47 -3.18 -7.37
C TYR A 184 2.47 -3.39 -6.23
N PHE A 185 1.95 -3.75 -5.07
CA PHE A 185 2.76 -4.42 -4.06
C PHE A 185 3.19 -5.79 -4.60
N GLU A 186 4.45 -6.13 -4.40
CA GLU A 186 4.99 -7.44 -4.78
C GLU A 186 4.81 -8.42 -3.63
N ALA A 187 4.82 -9.73 -3.93
CA ALA A 187 4.91 -10.73 -2.89
C ALA A 187 6.29 -10.62 -2.24
N SER A 188 6.37 -10.64 -0.91
CA SER A 188 7.65 -10.61 -0.20
C SER A 188 8.56 -11.74 -0.68
N GLU A 189 9.84 -11.44 -0.84
CA GLU A 189 10.85 -12.44 -1.22
C GLU A 189 10.81 -13.61 -0.23
N GLY A 190 10.54 -14.82 -0.73
CA GLY A 190 10.40 -16.02 0.09
C GLY A 190 8.97 -16.56 0.23
N ALA A 191 7.94 -15.84 -0.19
CA ALA A 191 6.57 -16.40 -0.28
C ALA A 191 6.48 -17.62 -1.22
N ALA A 192 7.41 -17.73 -2.18
CA ALA A 192 7.55 -18.88 -3.07
C ALA A 192 8.29 -20.08 -2.44
N LYS A 193 8.95 -19.91 -1.29
CA LYS A 193 9.62 -20.99 -0.55
C LYS A 193 8.73 -21.42 0.60
N ALA A 194 7.97 -22.50 0.39
CA ALA A 194 7.26 -23.15 1.47
C ALA A 194 8.27 -23.57 2.57
N PRO A 195 7.95 -23.35 3.85
CA PRO A 195 8.83 -23.79 4.93
C PRO A 195 8.96 -25.31 4.90
N GLU A 196 10.19 -25.83 4.80
CA GLU A 196 10.47 -27.25 5.01
C GLU A 196 10.25 -27.57 6.49
N VAL A 197 9.10 -28.16 6.83
CA VAL A 197 8.86 -28.71 8.16
C VAL A 197 9.70 -29.99 8.28
N LYS A 198 10.86 -29.87 8.92
CA LYS A 198 11.65 -31.03 9.35
C LYS A 198 11.21 -31.38 10.78
N PHE A 199 10.65 -32.57 10.93
CA PHE A 199 10.44 -33.22 12.23
C PHE A 199 11.76 -33.75 12.78
#